data_AF-A0A0F9D5L4-F1
#
_entry.id   AF-A0A0F9D5L4-F1
#
_cell.length_a   1.000
_cell.length_b   1.000
_cell.length_c   1.000
_cell.angle_alpha   90.00
_cell.angle_beta   90.00
_cell.angle_gamma   90.00
#
_symmetry.space_group_name_H-M   'P 1'
#
loop_
_entity.id
_entity.type
_entity.pdbx_description
1 polymer ?
#
loop_
_entity_poly.entity_id
_entity_poly.type
_entity_poly.pdbx_seq_one_letter_code
_entity_poly.pdbx_strand_id
1 'polypeptide(L)'
;MLRFRNRWCKNQLTQAAHRKVTGMEKLHDAFSPELDYTVEEGKAEVDGKAVLAKVKGEFFFPGGISRNQRYYPKSLWDKVLANEELREKVGNKTLFGTISHTQPIDDTAMLEGKISHIVTKLGIDGKGKGIGEALLLDTDAGRVLNTFFRAGSKMFVSSRADG
;
A
#
# COMPACT_ATOMS: atom_id res chain seq x y z
N MET A 1 17.95 9.82 -2.54
CA MET A 1 17.53 11.12 -3.11
C MET A 1 16.46 10.84 -4.17
N LEU A 2 15.17 10.95 -3.84
CA LEU A 2 14.08 10.66 -4.76
C LEU A 2 13.25 11.93 -5.01
N ARG A 3 12.91 12.15 -6.29
CA ARG A 3 12.02 13.22 -6.75
C ARG A 3 10.64 12.63 -7.07
N PHE A 4 9.58 13.27 -6.60
CA PHE A 4 8.21 13.06 -7.06
C PHE A 4 7.84 14.14 -8.09
N ARG A 5 7.13 13.75 -9.16
CA ARG A 5 6.46 14.70 -10.07
C ARG A 5 5.07 14.16 -10.40
N ASN A 6 4.06 14.92 -9.97
CA ASN A 6 2.66 14.75 -10.33
C ASN A 6 2.40 15.35 -11.72
N ARG A 7 1.59 14.70 -12.55
CA ARG A 7 0.76 15.40 -13.55
C ARG A 7 -0.44 14.57 -13.99
N TRP A 8 -1.63 15.09 -13.71
CA TRP A 8 -2.90 14.66 -14.29
C TRP A 8 -3.14 15.39 -15.63
N CYS A 9 -3.71 14.69 -16.61
CA CYS A 9 -4.08 15.21 -17.93
C CYS A 9 -5.56 14.91 -18.19
N LYS A 10 -6.28 15.88 -18.79
CA LYS A 10 -7.46 15.74 -19.68
C LYS A 10 -7.67 17.12 -20.33
N ASN A 11 -7.43 17.28 -21.64
CA ASN A 11 -8.39 17.20 -22.77
C ASN A 11 -9.60 18.15 -22.58
N GLN A 12 -10.07 18.98 -23.53
CA GLN A 12 -10.02 18.94 -25.00
C GLN A 12 -10.75 20.19 -25.58
N LEU A 13 -10.45 20.57 -26.85
CA LEU A 13 -11.31 21.29 -27.84
C LEU A 13 -11.58 22.81 -27.57
N THR A 14 -11.72 23.75 -28.52
CA THR A 14 -11.59 23.87 -29.99
C THR A 14 -11.59 25.37 -30.35
N GLN A 15 -10.81 25.71 -31.40
CA GLN A 15 -10.89 26.79 -32.40
C GLN A 15 -11.43 28.23 -32.13
N ALA A 16 -10.61 29.16 -32.66
CA ALA A 16 -10.92 30.39 -33.41
C ALA A 16 -11.22 31.70 -32.65
N ALA A 17 -10.29 32.66 -32.75
CA ALA A 17 -10.43 33.88 -33.56
C ALA A 17 -9.26 34.85 -33.29
N HIS A 18 -8.70 35.42 -34.35
CA HIS A 18 -7.66 36.44 -34.28
C HIS A 18 -8.17 37.75 -33.67
N ARG A 19 -7.42 38.31 -32.73
CA ARG A 19 -7.23 39.76 -32.62
C ARG A 19 -5.87 40.08 -32.01
N LYS A 20 -4.95 40.61 -32.83
CA LYS A 20 -3.70 41.20 -32.35
C LYS A 20 -4.07 42.44 -31.52
N VAL A 21 -3.69 42.45 -30.24
CA VAL A 21 -3.57 43.68 -29.46
C VAL A 21 -2.15 43.71 -28.89
N THR A 22 -1.41 44.65 -29.41
CA THR A 22 -0.11 45.15 -29.00
C THR A 22 -0.16 45.71 -27.58
N GLY A 23 0.79 45.29 -26.73
CA GLY A 23 0.95 45.82 -25.37
C GLY A 23 1.60 44.81 -24.43
N MET A 24 2.90 44.55 -24.60
CA MET A 24 3.70 43.75 -23.67
C MET A 24 4.10 44.63 -22.47
N GLU A 25 3.19 44.81 -21.53
CA GLU A 25 3.54 45.14 -20.15
C GLU A 25 3.23 43.92 -19.28
N LYS A 26 4.29 43.34 -18.71
CA LYS A 26 4.25 42.11 -17.93
C LYS A 26 3.61 42.36 -16.58
N LEU A 27 2.29 42.23 -16.49
CA LEU A 27 1.57 41.96 -15.25
C LEU A 27 1.74 40.47 -14.92
N HIS A 28 2.89 40.11 -14.34
CA HIS A 28 3.17 38.75 -13.89
C HIS A 28 3.02 38.56 -12.37
N ASP A 29 2.31 39.47 -11.70
CA ASP A 29 2.05 39.44 -10.26
C ASP A 29 0.55 39.41 -9.96
N ALA A 30 -0.17 38.47 -10.56
CA ALA A 30 -1.55 38.18 -10.20
C ALA A 30 -1.68 36.73 -9.74
N PHE A 31 -1.82 36.58 -8.42
CA PHE A 31 -2.48 35.45 -7.76
C PHE A 31 -1.90 34.05 -8.05
N SER A 32 -0.90 33.65 -7.27
CA SER A 32 -0.77 32.24 -6.88
C SER A 32 -1.45 32.10 -5.51
N PRO A 33 -2.73 31.70 -5.41
CA PRO A 33 -3.23 31.26 -4.13
C PRO A 33 -2.44 30.01 -3.76
N GLU A 34 -1.67 30.08 -2.67
CA GLU A 34 -1.23 28.88 -1.95
C GLU A 34 -2.51 28.14 -1.53
N LEU A 35 -2.90 27.17 -2.35
CA LEU A 35 -3.97 26.23 -2.04
C LEU A 35 -3.45 25.34 -0.91
N ASP A 36 -3.66 25.78 0.32
CA ASP A 36 -3.46 24.98 1.51
C ASP A 36 -4.65 24.02 1.61
N TYR A 37 -4.56 22.87 0.94
CA TYR A 37 -5.56 21.82 1.09
C TYR A 37 -5.21 21.00 2.32
N THR A 38 -5.96 21.18 3.39
CA THR A 38 -5.97 20.23 4.50
C THR A 38 -6.77 19.02 4.02
N VAL A 39 -6.08 17.93 3.65
CA VAL A 39 -6.76 16.64 3.46
C VAL A 39 -7.14 16.14 4.83
N GLU A 40 -8.37 16.42 5.27
CA GLU A 40 -8.96 15.59 6.31
C GLU A 40 -9.23 14.22 5.69
N GLU A 41 -8.46 13.21 6.09
CA GLU A 41 -8.76 11.82 5.76
C GLU A 41 -10.17 11.51 6.27
N GLY A 42 -11.14 11.59 5.36
CA GLY A 42 -12.52 11.25 5.67
C GLY A 42 -12.54 9.86 6.27
N LYS A 43 -13.09 9.74 7.48
CA LYS A 43 -13.39 8.43 8.07
C LYS A 43 -14.40 7.77 7.13
N ALA A 44 -13.91 6.88 6.26
CA ALA A 44 -14.79 6.00 5.52
C ALA A 44 -15.59 5.20 6.57
N GLU A 45 -16.88 5.50 6.69
CA GLU A 45 -17.78 4.72 7.53
C GLU A 45 -17.70 3.27 7.06
N VAL A 46 -17.32 2.38 7.97
CA VAL A 46 -17.09 0.96 7.68
C VAL A 46 -18.46 0.33 7.49
N ASP A 47 -18.97 0.42 6.26
CA ASP A 47 -20.23 -0.15 5.80
C ASP A 47 -20.21 -1.69 5.75
N GLY A 48 -19.25 -2.33 6.43
CA GLY A 48 -18.98 -3.77 6.42
C GLY A 48 -18.51 -4.34 5.08
N LYS A 49 -18.49 -3.55 3.99
CA LYS A 49 -18.21 -4.00 2.62
C LYS A 49 -16.72 -4.03 2.25
N ALA A 50 -15.90 -3.15 2.82
CA ALA A 50 -14.51 -3.00 2.37
C ALA A 50 -13.58 -4.15 2.77
N VAL A 51 -13.92 -4.91 3.81
CA VAL A 51 -13.10 -6.00 4.36
C VAL A 51 -13.87 -7.31 4.26
N LEU A 52 -13.34 -8.26 3.48
CA LEU A 52 -13.98 -9.55 3.20
C LEU A 52 -13.74 -10.59 4.30
N ALA A 53 -12.54 -10.57 4.89
CA ALA A 53 -12.12 -11.54 5.88
C ALA A 53 -10.91 -11.03 6.67
N LYS A 54 -10.70 -11.61 7.86
CA LYS A 54 -9.48 -11.47 8.64
C LYS A 54 -8.76 -12.80 8.68
N VAL A 55 -7.48 -12.81 8.33
CA VAL A 55 -6.62 -14.00 8.39
C VAL A 55 -5.51 -13.78 9.41
N LYS A 56 -5.19 -14.84 10.15
CA LYS A 56 -4.12 -14.88 11.13
C LYS A 56 -3.32 -16.15 10.95
N GLY A 57 -2.00 -16.06 11.05
CA GLY A 57 -1.14 -17.23 10.90
C GLY A 57 0.33 -16.92 11.08
N GLU A 58 1.16 -17.90 10.75
CA GLU A 58 2.61 -17.79 10.73
C GLU A 58 3.05 -17.10 9.45
N PHE A 59 3.63 -15.91 9.57
CA PHE A 59 4.08 -15.08 8.44
C PHE A 59 5.59 -15.18 8.24
N PHE A 60 6.35 -15.37 9.31
CA PHE A 60 7.81 -15.44 9.29
C PHE A 60 8.36 -16.33 10.41
N PHE A 61 9.63 -16.72 10.29
CA PHE A 61 10.28 -17.69 11.18
C PHE A 61 11.52 -17.07 11.83
N PRO A 62 11.40 -16.50 13.05
CA PRO A 62 12.54 -16.02 13.82
C PRO A 62 13.51 -17.13 14.19
N GLY A 63 14.79 -16.99 13.84
CA GLY A 63 15.79 -18.04 14.03
C GLY A 63 15.58 -19.25 13.12
N GLY A 64 14.83 -19.09 12.03
CA GLY A 64 14.53 -20.14 11.06
C GLY A 64 15.27 -19.96 9.74
N ILE A 65 15.25 -21.03 8.93
CA ILE A 65 15.71 -21.02 7.55
C ILE A 65 14.48 -20.97 6.64
N SER A 66 14.44 -20.00 5.75
CA SER A 66 13.41 -19.88 4.70
C SER A 66 13.55 -20.99 3.65
N ARG A 67 12.52 -21.17 2.82
CA ARG A 67 12.57 -22.10 1.67
C ARG A 67 13.69 -21.79 0.68
N ASN A 68 14.12 -20.53 0.63
CA ASN A 68 15.22 -20.06 -0.20
C ASN A 68 16.59 -20.26 0.48
N GLN A 69 16.68 -21.11 1.50
CA GLN A 69 17.90 -21.43 2.26
C GLN A 69 18.55 -20.23 2.96
N ARG A 70 17.82 -19.13 3.16
CA ARG A 70 18.29 -17.97 3.93
C ARG A 70 17.93 -18.12 5.40
N TYR A 71 18.93 -17.99 6.27
CA TYR A 71 18.76 -17.95 7.71
C TYR A 71 18.46 -16.53 8.19
N TYR A 72 17.43 -16.38 9.02
CA TYR A 72 17.04 -15.09 9.59
C TYR A 72 17.15 -15.16 11.13
N PRO A 73 18.19 -14.57 11.75
CA PRO A 73 18.38 -14.63 13.19
C PRO A 73 17.26 -13.88 13.92
N LYS A 74 16.93 -14.31 15.15
CA LYS A 74 15.89 -13.65 15.96
C LYS A 74 16.19 -12.16 16.19
N SER A 75 17.45 -11.81 16.43
CA SER A 75 17.88 -10.41 16.62
C SER A 75 17.61 -9.51 15.41
N LEU A 76 17.59 -10.06 14.19
CA LEU A 76 17.17 -9.33 13.00
C LEU A 76 15.68 -9.01 13.05
N TRP A 77 14.85 -10.01 13.40
CA TRP A 77 13.41 -9.81 13.52
C TRP A 77 13.05 -8.84 14.66
N ASP A 78 13.75 -8.90 15.78
CA ASP A 78 13.55 -7.96 16.88
C ASP A 78 13.81 -6.51 16.42
N LYS A 79 14.86 -6.28 15.60
CA LYS A 79 15.13 -4.97 14.99
C LYS A 79 14.06 -4.56 13.98
N VAL A 80 13.62 -5.48 13.12
CA VAL A 80 12.58 -5.22 12.11
C VAL A 80 11.27 -4.86 12.79
N LEU A 81 10.86 -5.59 13.83
CA LEU A 81 9.62 -5.32 14.56
C LEU A 81 9.68 -4.04 15.40
N ALA A 82 10.88 -3.63 15.84
CA ALA A 82 11.11 -2.37 16.53
C ALA A 82 11.18 -1.16 15.58
N ASN A 83 11.33 -1.37 14.27
CA ASN A 83 11.45 -0.31 13.29
C ASN A 83 10.19 0.58 13.25
N GLU A 84 10.37 1.89 13.42
CA GLU A 84 9.27 2.85 13.51
C GLU A 84 8.48 2.95 12.20
N GLU A 85 9.15 2.96 11.05
CA GLU A 85 8.49 3.02 9.73
C GLU A 85 7.58 1.80 9.52
N LEU A 86 8.02 0.60 9.91
CA LEU A 86 7.18 -0.59 9.86
C LEU A 86 5.95 -0.43 10.78
N ARG A 87 6.16 0.05 12.01
CA ARG A 87 5.09 0.24 12.99
C ARG A 87 4.08 1.29 12.54
N GLU A 88 4.54 2.38 11.92
CA GLU A 88 3.70 3.40 11.30
C GLU A 88 2.90 2.82 10.14
N LYS A 89 3.52 2.05 9.24
CA LYS A 89 2.80 1.40 8.13
C LYS A 89 1.72 0.43 8.62
N VAL A 90 2.00 -0.32 9.68
CA VAL A 90 1.02 -1.23 10.30
C VAL A 90 -0.09 -0.44 11.00
N GLY A 91 0.26 0.61 11.75
CA GLY A 91 -0.68 1.46 12.48
C GLY A 91 -1.62 2.24 11.56
N ASN A 92 -1.08 2.79 10.47
CA ASN A 92 -1.80 3.56 9.47
C ASN A 92 -2.45 2.67 8.39
N LYS A 93 -2.34 1.34 8.50
CA LYS A 93 -2.91 0.37 7.55
C LYS A 93 -2.41 0.55 6.11
N THR A 94 -1.18 1.02 5.93
CA THR A 94 -0.53 1.20 4.62
C THR A 94 0.47 0.10 4.28
N LEU A 95 0.58 -0.94 5.13
CA LEU A 95 1.36 -2.15 4.81
C LEU A 95 0.55 -3.09 3.90
N PHE A 96 0.55 -2.77 2.60
CA PHE A 96 -0.18 -3.51 1.56
C PHE A 96 0.48 -4.82 1.15
N GLY A 97 -0.33 -5.78 0.71
CA GLY A 97 0.11 -7.07 0.19
C GLY A 97 -0.64 -7.53 -1.06
N THR A 98 0.08 -8.24 -1.93
CA THR A 98 -0.40 -8.78 -3.20
C THR A 98 -0.39 -10.31 -3.18
N ILE A 99 -1.18 -10.94 -4.06
CA ILE A 99 -1.11 -12.41 -4.25
C ILE A 99 0.23 -12.82 -4.89
N SER A 100 0.78 -11.96 -5.76
CA SER A 100 1.96 -12.28 -6.57
C SER A 100 3.22 -11.48 -6.22
N HIS A 101 4.35 -12.19 -6.39
CA HIS A 101 5.76 -11.80 -6.46
C HIS A 101 6.21 -10.86 -7.58
N THR A 102 5.39 -10.63 -8.59
CA THR A 102 5.89 -10.10 -9.87
C THR A 102 5.70 -8.60 -10.05
N GLN A 103 4.89 -7.98 -9.19
CA GLN A 103 4.49 -6.58 -9.38
C GLN A 103 4.94 -5.70 -8.20
N PRO A 104 5.35 -4.46 -8.50
CA PRO A 104 5.58 -3.44 -7.47
C PRO A 104 4.27 -3.14 -6.75
N ILE A 105 4.40 -2.68 -5.51
CA ILE A 105 3.28 -2.22 -4.69
C ILE A 105 3.33 -0.69 -4.77
N ASP A 106 2.64 -0.14 -5.75
CA ASP A 106 2.55 1.29 -6.03
C ASP A 106 1.09 1.72 -6.27
N ASP A 107 0.88 3.00 -6.51
CA ASP A 107 -0.44 3.59 -6.77
C ASP A 107 -1.13 2.96 -8.00
N THR A 108 -0.33 2.46 -8.95
CA THR A 108 -0.86 1.77 -10.14
C THR A 108 -1.46 0.43 -9.75
N ALA A 109 -0.78 -0.35 -8.89
CA ALA A 109 -1.31 -1.59 -8.36
C ALA A 109 -2.57 -1.37 -7.48
N MET A 110 -2.65 -0.23 -6.78
CA MET A 110 -3.86 0.16 -6.06
C MET A 110 -5.03 0.44 -7.01
N LEU A 111 -4.79 1.28 -8.03
CA LEU A 111 -5.79 1.64 -9.04
C LEU A 111 -6.31 0.41 -9.82
N GLU A 112 -5.42 -0.52 -10.13
CA GLU A 112 -5.74 -1.76 -10.86
C GLU A 112 -6.35 -2.86 -9.98
N GLY A 113 -6.61 -2.60 -8.69
CA GLY A 113 -7.25 -3.58 -7.80
C GLY A 113 -6.38 -4.81 -7.46
N LYS A 114 -5.06 -4.69 -7.63
CA LYS A 114 -4.08 -5.78 -7.44
C LYS A 114 -3.68 -5.99 -5.97
N ILE A 115 -3.94 -4.99 -5.12
CA ILE A 115 -3.74 -5.12 -3.67
C ILE A 115 -4.82 -6.03 -3.10
N SER A 116 -4.42 -7.09 -2.43
CA SER A 116 -5.34 -8.12 -1.93
C SER A 116 -5.62 -8.01 -0.44
N HIS A 117 -4.66 -7.52 0.34
CA HIS A 117 -4.76 -7.47 1.79
C HIS A 117 -3.91 -6.36 2.39
N ILE A 118 -4.24 -6.00 3.64
CA ILE A 118 -3.44 -5.11 4.48
C ILE A 118 -2.98 -5.89 5.70
N VAL A 119 -1.70 -5.82 6.02
CA VAL A 119 -1.16 -6.36 7.27
C VAL A 119 -1.45 -5.39 8.41
N THR A 120 -2.07 -5.88 9.46
CA THR A 120 -2.55 -5.06 10.59
C THR A 120 -1.88 -5.38 11.91
N LYS A 121 -1.24 -6.56 12.03
CA LYS A 121 -0.40 -6.90 13.18
C LYS A 121 0.73 -7.82 12.73
N LEU A 122 1.89 -7.62 13.36
CA LEU A 122 3.05 -8.48 13.28
C LEU A 122 3.63 -8.64 14.68
N GLY A 123 4.14 -9.82 15.01
CA GLY A 123 4.78 -10.06 16.29
C GLY A 123 5.36 -11.46 16.39
N ILE A 124 6.04 -11.74 17.51
CA ILE A 124 6.56 -13.06 17.83
C ILE A 124 5.72 -13.62 18.98
N ASP A 125 5.19 -14.82 18.83
CA ASP A 125 4.43 -15.47 19.88
C ASP A 125 5.33 -16.08 20.97
N GLY A 126 4.74 -16.55 22.06
CA GLY A 126 5.46 -17.18 23.17
C GLY A 126 6.18 -18.49 22.80
N LYS A 127 5.93 -19.04 21.60
CA LYS A 127 6.60 -20.23 21.07
C LYS A 127 7.72 -19.88 20.08
N GLY A 128 8.01 -18.59 19.88
CA GLY A 128 9.05 -18.10 18.98
C GLY A 128 8.64 -18.04 17.51
N LYS A 129 7.35 -18.17 17.18
CA LYS A 129 6.83 -18.10 15.80
C LYS A 129 6.47 -16.66 15.44
N GLY A 130 6.77 -16.24 14.22
CA GLY A 130 6.38 -14.93 13.70
C GLY A 130 4.92 -14.94 13.25
N ILE A 131 4.03 -14.37 14.05
CA ILE A 131 2.60 -14.32 13.80
C ILE A 131 2.22 -13.00 13.15
N GLY A 132 1.35 -13.07 12.14
CA GLY A 132 0.76 -11.91 11.48
C GLY A 132 -0.77 -11.95 11.46
N GLU A 133 -1.39 -10.77 11.36
CA GLU A 133 -2.82 -10.57 11.10
C GLU A 133 -2.97 -9.71 9.85
N ALA A 134 -3.78 -10.14 8.89
CA ALA A 134 -4.10 -9.38 7.70
C ALA A 134 -5.61 -9.30 7.44
N LEU A 135 -6.04 -8.17 6.89
CA LEU A 135 -7.40 -7.93 6.43
C LEU A 135 -7.44 -8.09 4.91
N LEU A 136 -8.31 -8.97 4.41
CA LEU A 136 -8.57 -9.11 2.98
C LEU A 136 -9.50 -7.98 2.55
N LEU A 137 -9.13 -7.29 1.50
CA LEU A 137 -9.89 -6.16 0.97
C LEU A 137 -10.90 -6.64 -0.08
N ASP A 138 -11.97 -5.87 -0.28
CA ASP A 138 -12.94 -6.11 -1.36
C ASP A 138 -12.46 -5.55 -2.72
N THR A 139 -11.22 -5.89 -3.07
CA THR A 139 -10.63 -5.65 -4.39
C THR A 139 -10.76 -6.90 -5.24
N ASP A 140 -10.49 -6.80 -6.56
CA ASP A 140 -10.49 -7.97 -7.44
C ASP A 140 -9.53 -9.07 -6.94
N ALA A 141 -8.30 -8.68 -6.57
CA ALA A 141 -7.35 -9.62 -5.99
C ALA A 141 -7.81 -10.15 -4.62
N GLY A 142 -8.36 -9.30 -3.75
CA GLY A 142 -8.82 -9.73 -2.43
C GLY A 142 -9.99 -10.70 -2.48
N ARG A 143 -10.95 -10.53 -3.40
CA ARG A 143 -12.06 -11.47 -3.66
C ARG A 143 -11.56 -12.83 -4.14
N VAL A 144 -10.60 -12.84 -5.06
CA VAL A 144 -9.95 -14.08 -5.53
C VAL A 144 -9.29 -14.80 -4.36
N LEU A 145 -8.49 -14.11 -3.56
CA LEU A 145 -7.82 -14.68 -2.40
C LEU A 145 -8.82 -15.21 -1.34
N ASN A 146 -9.88 -14.45 -1.06
CA ASN A 146 -10.95 -14.84 -0.14
C ASN A 146 -11.68 -16.11 -0.61
N THR A 147 -11.88 -16.26 -1.93
CA THR A 147 -12.49 -17.47 -2.52
C THR A 147 -11.67 -18.71 -2.20
N PHE A 148 -10.35 -18.66 -2.40
CA PHE A 148 -9.47 -19.78 -2.09
C PHE A 148 -9.45 -20.11 -0.59
N PHE A 149 -9.41 -19.11 0.28
CA PHE A 149 -9.46 -19.38 1.73
C PHE A 149 -10.80 -20.01 2.15
N ARG A 150 -11.92 -19.55 1.60
CA ARG A 150 -13.25 -20.13 1.87
C ARG A 150 -13.41 -21.54 1.31
N ALA A 151 -12.72 -21.86 0.22
CA ALA A 151 -12.63 -23.22 -0.31
C ALA A 151 -11.72 -24.15 0.51
N GLY A 152 -11.03 -23.63 1.54
CA GLY A 152 -10.14 -24.41 2.42
C GLY A 152 -8.70 -24.51 1.94
N SER A 153 -8.28 -23.72 0.95
CA SER A 153 -6.89 -23.72 0.46
C SER A 153 -5.92 -23.23 1.53
N LYS A 154 -4.83 -23.98 1.74
CA LYS A 154 -3.73 -23.61 2.63
C LYS A 154 -2.67 -22.86 1.84
N MET A 155 -2.75 -21.53 1.87
CA MET A 155 -1.81 -20.65 1.17
C MET A 155 -0.57 -20.37 2.02
N PHE A 156 0.59 -20.23 1.36
CA PHE A 156 1.83 -19.83 2.02
C PHE A 156 2.01 -18.31 1.95
N VAL A 157 2.54 -17.75 3.03
CA VAL A 157 2.93 -16.34 3.09
C VAL A 157 4.37 -16.21 2.65
N SER A 158 4.67 -15.16 1.90
CA SER A 158 6.02 -14.80 1.54
C SER A 158 6.20 -13.31 1.76
N SER A 159 7.34 -12.97 2.36
CA SER A 159 7.68 -11.61 2.74
C SER A 159 8.71 -11.05 1.76
N ARG A 160 8.57 -9.78 1.41
CA ARG A 160 9.61 -9.02 0.68
C ARG A 160 10.33 -8.13 1.68
N ALA A 161 11.65 -8.13 1.59
CA ALA A 161 12.52 -7.24 2.33
C ALA A 161 13.62 -6.76 1.39
N ASP A 162 14.02 -5.51 1.55
CA ASP A 162 15.20 -4.93 0.91
C ASP A 162 16.25 -4.74 2.02
N GLY A 163 17.52 -5.07 1.76
CA GLY A 163 18.56 -5.13 2.78
C GLY A 163 19.94 -5.43 2.23
#